data_AF-A0A9X3D052-F1
#
_entry.id   AF-A0A9X3D052-F1
#
_cell.length_a   1.000
_cell.length_b   1.000
_cell.length_c   1.000
_cell.angle_alpha   90.00
_cell.angle_beta   90.00
_cell.angle_gamma   90.00
#
_symmetry.space_group_name_H-M   'P 1'
#
loop_
_entity.id
_entity.type
_entity.pdbx_description
1 polymer ?
#
loop_
_entity_poly.entity_id
_entity_poly.type
_entity_poly.pdbx_seq_one_letter_code
_entity_poly.pdbx_strand_id
1 'polypeptide(L)'
;MTQNQTAQLKLGQTFPLTIKRLGINGEGVGYFKKQVVFVPGALPGEEVVVEATKVHPKFSEGKIKKVRKKSQHRVVPPCPVYDQCGGCQLQHLEYTQQLKEKRDIVIQSLERHSRLKVEDLNIKQTIGMDNPWSYRNK
;
A
#
# COMPACT_ATOMS: atom_id res chain seq x y z
N MET A 1 27.66 -5.81 -25.67
CA MET A 1 27.66 -5.89 -24.20
C MET A 1 26.92 -4.67 -23.65
N THR A 2 25.59 -4.73 -23.54
CA THR A 2 24.78 -3.62 -23.05
C THR A 2 24.72 -3.67 -21.53
N GLN A 3 25.46 -2.79 -20.88
CA GLN A 3 25.41 -2.61 -19.43
C GLN A 3 24.01 -2.14 -19.03
N ASN A 4 23.19 -3.05 -18.49
CA ASN A 4 21.95 -2.71 -17.79
C ASN A 4 22.32 -1.99 -16.48
N GLN A 5 22.50 -0.67 -16.54
CA GLN A 5 22.58 0.15 -15.35
C GLN A 5 21.20 0.22 -14.69
N THR A 6 20.93 -0.74 -13.81
CA THR A 6 19.83 -0.65 -12.85
C THR A 6 20.20 0.49 -11.90
N ALA A 7 19.70 1.69 -12.16
CA ALA A 7 19.95 2.84 -11.30
C ALA A 7 19.39 2.55 -9.90
N GLN A 8 20.29 2.18 -8.99
CA GLN A 8 19.96 1.78 -7.63
C GLN A 8 19.57 3.02 -6.83
N LEU A 9 18.41 2.97 -6.16
CA LEU A 9 18.00 4.01 -5.22
C LEU A 9 19.10 4.22 -4.16
N LYS A 10 19.37 5.47 -3.80
CA LYS A 10 20.28 5.79 -2.69
C LYS A 10 19.48 6.09 -1.42
N LEU A 11 20.03 5.74 -0.26
CA LEU A 11 19.45 6.12 1.03
C LEU A 11 19.30 7.64 1.11
N GLY A 12 18.15 8.13 1.58
CA GLY A 12 17.83 9.57 1.66
C GLY A 12 17.45 10.21 0.32
N GLN A 13 17.54 9.50 -0.79
CA GLN A 13 17.12 10.02 -2.10
C GLN A 13 15.63 10.30 -2.09
N THR A 14 15.25 11.48 -2.57
CA THR A 14 13.86 11.89 -2.74
C THR A 14 13.44 11.79 -4.21
N PHE A 15 12.25 11.22 -4.48
CA PHE A 15 11.75 11.02 -5.85
C PHE A 15 10.21 10.99 -5.89
N PRO A 16 9.59 11.35 -7.03
CA PRO A 16 8.16 11.17 -7.22
C PRO A 16 7.82 9.70 -7.45
N LEU A 17 6.69 9.27 -6.89
CA LEU A 17 6.18 7.90 -7.01
C LEU A 17 4.65 7.92 -7.13
N THR A 18 4.13 7.17 -8.09
CA THR A 18 2.70 6.85 -8.16
C THR A 18 2.45 5.55 -7.43
N ILE A 19 1.52 5.55 -6.48
CA ILE A 19 1.12 4.36 -5.75
C ILE A 19 0.11 3.57 -6.59
N LYS A 20 0.41 2.29 -6.83
CA LYS A 20 -0.36 1.43 -7.72
C LYS A 20 -1.36 0.55 -6.98
N ARG A 21 -0.97 0.04 -5.81
CA ARG A 21 -1.78 -0.88 -5.00
C ARG A 21 -1.34 -0.82 -3.55
N LEU A 22 -2.10 -1.49 -2.67
CA LEU A 22 -1.65 -1.79 -1.31
C LEU A 22 -0.88 -3.11 -1.25
N GLY A 23 0.09 -3.14 -0.34
CA GLY A 23 0.74 -4.35 0.13
C GLY A 23 -0.07 -5.02 1.23
N ILE A 24 0.37 -6.19 1.65
CA ILE A 24 -0.33 -7.03 2.63
C ILE A 24 -0.41 -6.39 4.02
N ASN A 25 0.48 -5.44 4.35
CA ASN A 25 0.48 -4.75 5.64
C ASN A 25 -0.18 -3.35 5.55
N GLY A 26 -0.82 -3.02 4.43
CA GLY A 26 -1.45 -1.72 4.20
C GLY A 26 -0.49 -0.61 3.76
N GLU A 27 0.75 -0.95 3.41
CA GLU A 27 1.68 -0.02 2.80
C GLU A 27 1.35 0.22 1.32
N GLY A 28 1.55 1.44 0.83
CA GLY A 28 1.45 1.72 -0.59
C GLY A 28 2.61 1.11 -1.37
N VAL A 29 2.32 0.50 -2.51
CA VAL A 29 3.32 -0.11 -3.39
C VAL A 29 3.40 0.68 -4.69
N GLY A 30 4.60 1.18 -4.99
CA GLY A 30 4.93 1.82 -6.26
C GLY A 30 6.18 1.21 -6.88
N TYR A 31 6.49 1.66 -8.10
CA TYR A 31 7.67 1.21 -8.83
C TYR A 31 8.48 2.42 -9.27
N PHE A 32 9.76 2.47 -8.87
CA PHE A 32 10.70 3.47 -9.33
C PHE A 32 11.82 2.78 -10.09
N LYS A 33 11.98 3.11 -11.38
CA LYS A 33 13.00 2.50 -12.26
C LYS A 33 13.03 0.96 -12.18
N LYS A 34 11.85 0.32 -12.22
CA LYS A 34 11.63 -1.14 -12.09
C LYS A 34 11.92 -1.75 -10.70
N GLN A 35 12.36 -0.96 -9.72
CA GLN A 35 12.50 -1.39 -8.34
C GLN A 35 11.18 -1.15 -7.57
N VAL A 36 10.75 -2.16 -6.80
CA VAL A 36 9.58 -2.04 -5.92
C VAL A 36 9.89 -1.12 -4.75
N VAL A 37 8.98 -0.20 -4.44
CA VAL A 37 9.08 0.71 -3.29
C VAL A 37 7.84 0.58 -2.42
N PHE A 38 8.05 0.26 -1.14
CA PHE A 38 7.03 0.18 -0.10
C PHE A 38 6.96 1.50 0.66
N VAL A 39 5.77 2.07 0.78
CA VAL A 39 5.55 3.41 1.36
C VAL A 39 4.39 3.37 2.36
N PRO A 40 4.66 3.21 3.67
CA PRO A 40 3.63 3.25 4.70
C PRO A 40 2.80 4.54 4.64
N GLY A 41 1.48 4.39 4.82
CA GLY A 41 0.52 5.50 4.82
C GLY A 41 0.14 6.05 3.44
N ALA A 42 0.71 5.51 2.35
CA ALA A 42 0.39 5.93 0.98
C ALA A 42 -0.71 5.05 0.39
N LEU A 43 -1.65 5.64 -0.34
CA LEU A 43 -2.83 4.93 -0.85
C LEU A 43 -2.80 4.77 -2.37
N PRO A 44 -3.45 3.74 -2.94
CA PRO A 44 -3.58 3.57 -4.38
C PRO A 44 -4.19 4.80 -5.05
N GLY A 45 -3.64 5.15 -6.23
CA GLY A 45 -4.04 6.33 -6.99
C GLY A 45 -3.38 7.64 -6.56
N GLU A 46 -2.58 7.63 -5.50
CA GLU A 46 -1.83 8.81 -5.07
C GLU A 46 -0.56 9.05 -5.89
N GLU A 47 -0.22 10.32 -6.03
CA GLU A 47 1.10 10.77 -6.46
C GLU A 47 1.80 11.39 -5.25
N VAL A 48 2.91 10.80 -4.84
CA VAL A 48 3.65 11.19 -3.64
C VAL A 48 5.10 11.50 -3.98
N VAL A 49 5.72 12.33 -3.16
CA VAL A 49 7.17 12.48 -3.09
C VAL A 49 7.65 11.62 -1.93
N VAL A 50 8.53 10.67 -2.21
CA VAL A 50 9.02 9.66 -1.27
C VAL A 50 10.50 9.90 -1.01
N GLU A 51 10.92 9.80 0.26
CA GLU A 51 12.33 9.72 0.66
C GLU A 51 12.66 8.26 0.98
N ALA A 52 13.66 7.68 0.31
CA ALA A 52 14.11 6.32 0.57
C ALA A 52 14.71 6.19 1.98
N THR A 53 14.14 5.31 2.80
CA THR A 53 14.55 5.07 4.19
C THR A 53 15.31 3.76 4.36
N LYS A 54 15.09 2.77 3.47
CA LYS A 54 15.90 1.55 3.37
C LYS A 54 16.02 1.14 1.92
N VAL A 55 17.21 0.71 1.51
CA VAL A 55 17.47 0.24 0.15
C VAL A 55 18.02 -1.17 0.21
N HIS A 56 17.30 -2.12 -0.39
CA HIS A 56 17.72 -3.50 -0.57
C HIS A 56 17.95 -3.79 -2.07
N PRO A 57 18.63 -4.90 -2.41
CA PRO A 57 18.87 -5.25 -3.82
C PRO A 57 17.59 -5.42 -4.66
N LYS A 58 16.49 -5.90 -4.05
CA LYS A 58 15.23 -6.22 -4.76
C LYS A 58 14.09 -5.22 -4.52
N PHE A 59 14.14 -4.46 -3.44
CA PHE A 59 13.10 -3.51 -3.06
C PHE A 59 13.68 -2.36 -2.24
N SER A 60 12.89 -1.33 -2.02
CA SER A 60 13.21 -0.25 -1.08
C SER A 60 12.00 0.08 -0.22
N GLU A 61 12.25 0.64 0.95
CA GLU A 61 11.23 1.29 1.78
C GLU A 61 11.42 2.80 1.70
N GLY A 62 10.33 3.54 1.82
CA GLY A 62 10.38 4.99 1.88
C GLY A 62 9.28 5.59 2.71
N LYS A 63 9.46 6.85 3.10
CA LYS A 63 8.46 7.64 3.82
C LYS A 63 7.92 8.75 2.91
N ILE A 64 6.64 9.09 3.09
CA ILE A 64 6.01 10.19 2.37
C ILE A 64 6.61 11.51 2.86
N LYS A 65 7.13 12.32 1.94
CA LYS A 65 7.52 13.72 2.19
C LYS A 65 6.43 14.69 1.82
N LYS A 66 5.69 14.39 0.75
CA LYS A 66 4.61 15.22 0.26
C LYS A 66 3.63 14.39 -0.54
N VAL A 67 2.33 14.56 -0.29
CA VAL A 67 1.29 14.05 -1.18
C VAL A 67 0.97 15.14 -2.21
N ARG A 68 1.24 14.86 -3.49
CA ARG A 68 0.95 15.79 -4.60
C ARG A 68 -0.48 15.63 -5.10
N LYS A 69 -0.98 14.39 -5.16
CA LYS A 69 -2.36 14.05 -5.49
C LYS A 69 -2.88 13.06 -4.46
N LYS A 70 -3.90 13.46 -3.71
CA LYS A 70 -4.55 12.62 -2.70
C LYS A 70 -5.53 11.65 -3.36
N SER A 71 -5.68 10.47 -2.77
CA SER A 71 -6.74 9.53 -3.16
C SER A 71 -8.09 10.10 -2.70
N GLN A 72 -9.14 9.88 -3.50
CA GLN A 72 -10.50 10.22 -3.12
C GLN A 72 -10.99 9.43 -1.89
N HIS A 73 -10.39 8.27 -1.64
CA HIS A 73 -10.72 7.39 -0.50
C HIS A 73 -9.86 7.68 0.73
N ARG A 74 -8.99 8.69 0.68
CA ARG A 74 -8.22 9.11 1.85
C ARG A 74 -9.15 9.81 2.83
N VAL A 75 -9.16 9.33 4.08
CA VAL A 75 -9.86 9.98 5.20
C VAL A 75 -8.87 10.39 6.27
N VAL A 76 -9.26 11.34 7.12
CA VAL A 76 -8.50 11.64 8.34
C VAL A 76 -8.72 10.49 9.32
N PRO A 77 -7.65 9.83 9.82
CA PRO A 77 -7.78 8.82 10.86
C PRO A 77 -8.49 9.42 12.08
N PRO A 78 -9.56 8.80 12.58
CA PRO A 78 -10.28 9.35 13.74
C PRO A 78 -9.55 9.08 15.07
N CYS A 79 -8.60 8.14 15.11
CA CYS A 79 -7.75 7.93 16.28
C CYS A 79 -6.64 9.00 16.34
N PRO A 80 -6.55 9.80 17.42
CA PRO A 80 -5.57 10.89 17.53
C PRO A 80 -4.12 10.41 17.62
N VAL A 81 -3.90 9.16 18.03
CA VAL A 81 -2.56 8.55 18.15
C VAL A 81 -2.25 7.57 17.02
N TYR A 82 -3.03 7.60 15.94
CA TYR A 82 -2.93 6.68 14.80
C TYR A 82 -1.49 6.52 14.28
N ASP A 83 -0.79 7.63 14.06
CA ASP A 83 0.56 7.64 13.48
C ASP A 83 1.65 7.10 14.43
N GLN A 84 1.37 7.03 15.74
CA GLN A 84 2.37 6.68 16.77
C GLN A 84 2.14 5.28 17.35
N CYS A 85 0.88 4.86 17.48
CA CYS A 85 0.50 3.65 18.21
C CYS A 85 0.81 2.36 17.42
N GLY A 86 0.74 2.40 16.08
CA GLY A 86 0.97 1.23 15.22
C GLY A 86 -0.11 0.13 15.30
N GLY A 87 -1.14 0.31 16.13
CA GLY A 87 -2.20 -0.68 16.32
C GLY A 87 -3.18 -0.79 15.14
N CYS A 88 -3.28 0.22 14.29
CA CYS A 88 -4.12 0.19 13.09
C CYS A 88 -3.34 0.65 11.87
N GLN A 89 -3.50 -0.04 10.74
CA GLN A 89 -2.74 0.21 9.52
C GLN A 89 -3.53 1.00 8.47
N LEU A 90 -4.86 0.99 8.53
CA LEU A 90 -5.73 1.45 7.43
C LEU A 90 -6.73 2.56 7.82
N GLN A 91 -6.65 3.16 9.01
CA GLN A 91 -7.64 4.19 9.40
C GLN A 91 -7.61 5.45 8.52
N HIS A 92 -6.54 5.65 7.74
CA HIS A 92 -6.43 6.72 6.74
C HIS A 92 -7.14 6.39 5.41
N LEU A 93 -7.75 5.22 5.29
CA LEU A 93 -8.51 4.74 4.14
C LEU A 93 -9.99 4.59 4.51
N GLU A 94 -10.87 5.09 3.66
CA GLU A 94 -12.33 4.92 3.78
C GLU A 94 -12.71 3.44 3.97
N TYR A 95 -13.61 3.14 4.91
CA TYR A 95 -13.94 1.76 5.28
C TYR A 95 -14.43 0.90 4.11
N THR A 96 -15.28 1.47 3.25
CA THR A 96 -15.78 0.78 2.04
C THR A 96 -14.64 0.39 1.10
N GLN A 97 -13.61 1.25 1.00
CA GLN A 97 -12.42 0.96 0.22
C GLN A 97 -11.53 -0.07 0.93
N GLN A 98 -11.42 -0.06 2.26
CA GLN A 98 -10.69 -1.12 2.99
C GLN A 98 -11.21 -2.52 2.66
N LEU A 99 -12.53 -2.68 2.53
CA LEU A 99 -13.14 -3.96 2.16
C LEU A 99 -12.75 -4.39 0.74
N LYS A 100 -12.73 -3.45 -0.21
CA LYS A 100 -12.30 -3.71 -1.59
C LYS A 100 -10.82 -4.09 -1.66
N GLU A 101 -9.95 -3.37 -0.97
CA GLU A 101 -8.51 -3.66 -0.94
C GLU A 101 -8.21 -5.01 -0.27
N LYS A 102 -8.94 -5.40 0.77
CA LYS A 102 -8.83 -6.74 1.38
C LYS A 102 -9.17 -7.84 0.39
N ARG A 103 -10.24 -7.67 -0.39
CA ARG A 103 -10.60 -8.61 -1.46
C ARG A 103 -9.52 -8.65 -2.54
N ASP A 104 -8.99 -7.50 -2.92
CA ASP A 104 -7.94 -7.39 -3.93
C ASP A 104 -6.65 -8.10 -3.50
N ILE A 105 -6.25 -8.01 -2.23
CA ILE A 105 -5.11 -8.77 -1.68
C ILE A 105 -5.31 -10.29 -1.84
N VAL A 106 -6.53 -10.80 -1.61
CA VAL A 106 -6.85 -12.22 -1.80
C VAL A 106 -6.73 -12.60 -3.28
N ILE A 107 -7.30 -11.79 -4.18
CA ILE A 107 -7.20 -11.98 -5.64
C ILE A 107 -5.73 -12.04 -6.06
N GLN A 108 -4.94 -11.03 -5.73
CA GLN A 108 -3.52 -10.95 -6.07
C GLN A 108 -2.71 -12.14 -5.53
N SER A 109 -3.08 -12.65 -4.35
CA SER A 109 -2.43 -13.82 -3.75
C SER A 109 -2.75 -15.10 -4.52
N LEU A 110 -4.00 -15.28 -4.93
CA LEU A 110 -4.43 -16.42 -5.74
C LEU A 110 -3.77 -16.40 -7.12
N GLU A 111 -3.75 -15.25 -7.79
CA GLU A 111 -3.07 -15.08 -9.10
C GLU A 111 -1.57 -15.43 -9.01
N ARG A 112 -0.91 -15.07 -7.91
CA ARG A 112 0.53 -15.26 -7.77
C ARG A 112 0.92 -16.65 -7.31
N HIS A 113 0.11 -17.27 -6.44
CA HIS A 113 0.53 -18.46 -5.70
C HIS A 113 -0.29 -19.71 -6.02
N SER A 114 -1.36 -19.60 -6.81
CA SER A 114 -2.16 -20.75 -7.23
C SER A 114 -2.06 -20.96 -8.74
N ARG A 115 -2.46 -22.15 -9.21
CA ARG A 115 -2.67 -22.43 -10.64
C ARG A 115 -4.10 -22.16 -11.09
N LEU A 116 -4.95 -21.69 -10.18
CA LEU A 116 -6.35 -21.41 -10.44
C LEU A 116 -6.44 -20.11 -11.24
N LYS A 117 -7.29 -20.11 -12.25
CA LYS A 117 -7.67 -18.89 -12.95
C LYS A 117 -8.66 -18.14 -12.08
N VAL A 118 -8.34 -16.90 -11.71
CA VAL A 118 -9.19 -16.11 -10.81
C VAL A 118 -10.56 -15.85 -11.43
N GLU A 119 -10.63 -15.79 -12.76
CA GLU A 119 -11.87 -15.63 -13.52
C GLU A 119 -12.84 -16.80 -13.32
N ASP A 120 -12.33 -17.98 -13.01
CA ASP A 120 -13.13 -19.19 -12.76
C ASP A 120 -13.59 -19.29 -11.28
N LEU A 121 -13.13 -18.38 -10.41
CA LEU A 121 -13.40 -18.42 -8.98
C LEU A 121 -14.49 -17.42 -8.58
N ASN A 122 -15.45 -17.89 -7.79
CA ASN A 122 -16.47 -17.02 -7.18
C ASN A 122 -15.93 -16.32 -5.92
N ILE A 123 -15.09 -15.29 -6.11
CA ILE A 123 -14.54 -14.48 -5.01
C ILE A 123 -15.54 -13.37 -4.64
N LYS A 124 -16.31 -13.60 -3.58
CA LYS A 124 -17.33 -12.67 -3.05
C LYS A 124 -16.70 -11.38 -2.51
N GLN A 125 -17.55 -10.37 -2.30
CA GLN A 125 -17.17 -9.14 -1.59
C GLN A 125 -16.80 -9.44 -0.14
N THR A 126 -15.83 -8.71 0.41
CA THR A 126 -15.47 -8.82 1.83
C THR A 126 -16.64 -8.37 2.69
N ILE A 127 -17.04 -9.22 3.63
CA ILE A 127 -18.09 -8.91 4.60
C ILE A 127 -17.57 -7.83 5.55
N GLY A 128 -18.28 -6.70 5.61
CA GLY A 128 -17.97 -5.58 6.51
C GLY A 128 -18.72 -5.68 7.84
N MET A 129 -18.35 -4.79 8.76
CA MET A 129 -19.04 -4.53 10.02
C MET A 129 -19.87 -3.24 9.87
N ASP A 130 -21.09 -3.24 10.39
CA ASP A 130 -21.98 -2.07 10.32
C ASP A 130 -21.41 -0.86 11.06
N ASN A 131 -20.81 -1.10 12.24
CA ASN A 131 -20.08 -0.11 13.02
C ASN A 131 -18.64 -0.57 13.28
N PRO A 132 -17.64 -0.18 12.46
CA PRO A 132 -16.28 -0.72 12.51
C PRO A 132 -15.43 -0.15 13.67
N TRP A 133 -16.02 -0.02 14.86
CA TRP A 133 -15.41 0.57 16.06
C TRP A 133 -15.65 -0.29 17.29
N SER A 134 -14.76 -0.14 18.28
CA SER A 134 -14.89 -0.76 19.62
C SER A 134 -15.10 -2.29 19.61
N TYR A 135 -14.66 -2.97 18.54
CA TYR A 135 -14.85 -4.41 18.36
C TYR A 135 -13.87 -5.27 19.19
N ARG A 136 -12.76 -4.67 19.66
CA ARG A 136 -11.69 -5.38 20.37
C ARG A 136 -12.05 -5.50 21.85
N ASN A 137 -12.14 -6.73 22.34
CA ASN A 137 -12.54 -7.06 23.72
C ASN A 137 -11.38 -7.52 24.63
N LYS A 138 -10.13 -7.50 24.14
CA LYS A 138 -8.90 -7.84 24.88
C LYS A 138 -7.66 -7.20 24.26
#